data_AF-C5CBU6-F1
#
_entry.id   AF-C5CBU6-F1
#
_cell.length_a   1.000
_cell.length_b   1.000
_cell.length_c   1.000
_cell.angle_alpha   90.00
_cell.angle_beta   90.00
_cell.angle_gamma   90.00
#
_symmetry.space_group_name_H-M   'P 1'
#
loop_
_entity.id
_entity.type
_entity.pdbx_description
1 polymer ?
#
loop_
_entity_poly.entity_id
_entity_poly.type
_entity_poly.pdbx_seq_one_letter_code
_entity_poly.pdbx_strand_id
1 'polypeptide(L)'
;MAARFSGTEEDARASEGLIAACLGLADGDERGFGAVAEAFGLPRDTPGDRARRSAAIQAALAEAVRPPRGIVDAAERALDLAERVLDAANPNVLSDVGAALGCVRGGLTAAAVTLETNLGPLRDEGLEGIVRTDVDRADRLVARADALLGRVRAPVTG
;
A
#
# COMPACT_ATOMS: atom_id res chain seq x y z
N MET A 1 6.51 32.68 14.87
CA MET A 1 6.69 32.53 13.40
C MET A 1 7.50 31.29 13.05
N ALA A 2 8.72 31.09 13.58
CA ALA A 2 9.56 29.91 13.26
C ALA A 2 8.89 28.53 13.49
N ALA A 3 8.14 28.36 14.58
CA ALA A 3 7.48 27.08 14.90
C ALA A 3 6.35 26.67 13.94
N ARG A 4 5.75 27.61 13.19
CA ARG A 4 4.69 27.32 12.21
C ARG A 4 5.28 26.87 10.87
N PHE A 5 6.49 27.34 10.53
CA PHE A 5 7.23 26.90 9.34
C PHE A 5 7.93 25.55 9.56
N SER A 6 8.38 25.26 10.80
CA SER A 6 9.07 23.99 11.09
C SER A 6 8.18 22.76 10.91
N GLY A 7 6.89 22.84 11.24
CA GLY A 7 5.95 21.74 11.04
C GLY A 7 5.66 21.46 9.56
N THR A 8 5.51 22.50 8.74
CA THR A 8 5.31 22.35 7.29
C THR A 8 6.54 21.77 6.60
N GLU A 9 7.75 22.15 7.01
CA GLU A 9 8.98 21.54 6.48
C GLU A 9 9.14 20.07 6.90
N GLU A 10 8.71 19.71 8.10
CA GLU A 10 8.71 18.31 8.55
C GLU A 10 7.72 17.45 7.76
N ASP A 11 6.50 17.94 7.56
CA ASP A 11 5.49 17.26 6.74
C ASP A 11 5.92 17.14 5.27
N ALA A 12 6.61 18.15 4.72
CA ALA A 12 7.19 18.09 3.38
C ALA A 12 8.27 17.00 3.27
N ARG A 13 9.23 16.96 4.22
CA ARG A 13 10.26 15.92 4.27
C ARG A 13 9.67 14.52 4.45
N ALA A 14 8.63 14.39 5.29
CA ALA A 14 7.91 13.13 5.46
C ALA A 14 7.23 12.69 4.16
N SER A 15 6.65 13.62 3.41
CA SER A 15 6.03 13.35 2.10
C SER A 15 7.06 12.90 1.06
N GLU A 16 8.23 13.55 1.00
CA GLU A 16 9.34 13.13 0.13
C GLU A 16 9.82 11.70 0.46
N GLY A 17 9.94 11.39 1.76
CA GLY A 17 10.28 10.05 2.22
C GLY A 17 9.25 9.00 1.79
N LEU A 18 7.95 9.34 1.82
CA LEU A 18 6.89 8.45 1.34
C LEU A 18 6.93 8.26 -0.17
N ILE A 19 7.25 9.28 -0.96
CA ILE A 19 7.42 9.14 -2.42
C ILE A 19 8.51 8.11 -2.71
N ALA A 20 9.69 8.28 -2.10
CA ALA A 20 10.81 7.34 -2.29
C ALA A 20 10.44 5.91 -1.85
N ALA A 21 9.74 5.77 -0.72
CA ALA A 21 9.26 4.47 -0.24
C ALA A 21 8.28 3.82 -1.23
N CYS A 22 7.27 4.56 -1.70
CA CYS A 22 6.26 4.05 -2.63
C CYS A 22 6.87 3.64 -3.98
N LEU A 23 7.86 4.38 -4.50
CA LEU A 23 8.57 3.98 -5.71
C LEU A 23 9.33 2.66 -5.51
N GLY A 24 10.04 2.51 -4.40
CA GLY A 24 10.72 1.25 -4.08
C GLY A 24 9.77 0.08 -3.85
N LEU A 25 8.56 0.34 -3.35
CA LEU A 25 7.50 -0.66 -3.21
C LEU A 25 6.95 -1.07 -4.58
N ALA A 26 6.75 -0.15 -5.51
CA ALA A 26 6.34 -0.46 -6.88
C ALA A 26 7.39 -1.36 -7.58
N ASP A 27 8.68 -1.01 -7.48
CA ASP A 27 9.78 -1.85 -8.01
C ASP A 27 9.84 -3.21 -7.30
N GLY A 28 9.46 -3.26 -6.02
CA GLY A 28 9.35 -4.50 -5.25
C GLY A 28 8.23 -5.40 -5.76
N ASP A 29 7.06 -4.82 -6.05
CA ASP A 29 5.88 -5.54 -6.52
C ASP A 29 6.13 -6.17 -7.90
N GLU A 30 6.74 -5.43 -8.83
CA GLU A 30 7.14 -5.95 -10.14
C GLU A 30 8.06 -7.17 -10.01
N ARG A 31 9.09 -7.07 -9.15
CA ARG A 31 10.01 -8.18 -8.89
C ARG A 31 9.32 -9.38 -8.24
N GLY A 32 8.42 -9.12 -7.29
CA GLY A 32 7.62 -10.15 -6.63
C GLY A 32 6.73 -10.91 -7.61
N PHE A 33 6.02 -10.18 -8.49
CA PHE A 33 5.22 -10.77 -9.55
C PHE A 33 6.05 -11.66 -10.49
N GLY A 34 7.21 -11.17 -10.94
CA GLY A 34 8.14 -11.93 -11.78
C GLY A 34 8.59 -13.23 -11.11
N ALA A 35 9.03 -13.17 -9.85
CA ALA A 35 9.49 -14.34 -9.11
C ALA A 35 8.38 -15.39 -8.92
N VAL A 36 7.15 -14.94 -8.64
CA VAL A 36 5.99 -15.84 -8.54
C VAL A 36 5.71 -16.50 -9.89
N ALA A 37 5.67 -15.74 -10.98
CA ALA A 37 5.44 -16.27 -12.32
C ALA A 37 6.49 -17.32 -12.72
N GLU A 38 7.78 -17.05 -12.46
CA GLU A 38 8.87 -18.01 -12.69
C GLU A 38 8.68 -19.29 -11.88
N ALA A 39 8.35 -19.18 -10.59
CA ALA A 39 8.11 -20.33 -9.72
C ALA A 39 6.94 -21.19 -10.21
N PHE A 40 5.87 -20.56 -10.71
CA PHE A 40 4.74 -21.27 -11.32
C PHE A 40 5.13 -21.98 -12.64
N GLY A 41 6.12 -21.46 -13.38
CA GLY A 41 6.64 -22.03 -14.62
C GLY A 41 7.55 -23.25 -14.45
N LEU A 42 8.00 -23.57 -13.24
CA LEU A 42 8.90 -24.71 -12.99
C LEU A 42 8.26 -26.07 -13.38
N PRO A 43 9.09 -27.09 -13.74
CA PRO A 43 8.61 -28.43 -14.08
C PRO A 43 7.79 -29.09 -12.97
N ARG A 44 6.94 -30.06 -13.35
CA ARG A 44 6.04 -30.75 -12.41
C ARG A 44 5.85 -32.25 -12.69
N ASP A 45 6.71 -32.82 -13.52
CA ASP A 45 6.55 -34.17 -14.06
C ASP A 45 6.89 -35.24 -13.01
N THR A 46 7.99 -35.05 -12.27
CA THR A 46 8.40 -35.98 -11.23
C THR A 46 7.96 -35.54 -9.83
N PRO A 47 7.89 -36.47 -8.85
CA PRO A 47 7.68 -36.10 -7.45
C PRO A 47 8.69 -35.06 -6.94
N GLY A 48 9.95 -35.17 -7.36
CA GLY A 48 11.00 -34.23 -7.00
C GLY A 48 10.78 -32.83 -7.60
N ASP A 49 10.33 -32.75 -8.86
CA ASP A 49 10.01 -31.48 -9.50
C ASP A 49 8.84 -30.79 -8.80
N ARG A 50 7.79 -31.55 -8.47
CA ARG A 50 6.63 -31.02 -7.72
C ARG A 50 7.03 -30.46 -6.36
N ALA A 51 7.92 -31.15 -5.64
CA ALA A 51 8.40 -30.68 -4.34
C ALA A 51 9.20 -29.37 -4.47
N ARG A 52 10.16 -29.31 -5.41
CA ARG A 52 10.97 -28.10 -5.66
C ARG A 52 10.11 -26.92 -6.13
N ARG A 53 9.19 -27.18 -7.06
CA ARG A 53 8.23 -26.18 -7.54
C ARG A 53 7.36 -25.64 -6.40
N SER A 54 6.83 -26.53 -5.56
CA SER A 54 6.02 -26.10 -4.40
C SER A 54 6.82 -25.23 -3.45
N ALA A 55 8.08 -25.58 -3.14
CA ALA A 55 8.93 -24.80 -2.26
C ALA A 55 9.25 -23.42 -2.87
N ALA A 56 9.58 -23.36 -4.16
CA ALA A 56 9.84 -22.12 -4.87
C ALA A 56 8.62 -21.18 -4.88
N ILE A 57 7.41 -21.71 -5.12
CA ILE A 57 6.18 -20.92 -5.07
C ILE A 57 5.97 -20.33 -3.68
N GLN A 58 6.12 -21.13 -2.62
CA GLN A 58 5.92 -20.61 -1.25
C GLN A 58 6.94 -19.51 -0.90
N ALA A 59 8.21 -19.69 -1.28
CA ALA A 59 9.23 -18.67 -1.06
C ALA A 59 8.94 -17.39 -1.86
N ALA A 60 8.52 -17.52 -3.12
CA ALA A 60 8.18 -16.38 -3.97
C ALA A 60 6.96 -15.62 -3.45
N LEU A 61 5.91 -16.33 -3.01
CA LEU A 61 4.72 -15.71 -2.41
C LEU A 61 5.05 -14.95 -1.14
N ALA A 62 5.91 -15.50 -0.27
CA ALA A 62 6.32 -14.85 0.96
C ALA A 62 7.03 -13.50 0.71
N GLU A 63 7.81 -13.40 -0.37
CA GLU A 63 8.43 -12.14 -0.78
C GLU A 63 7.47 -11.23 -1.54
N ALA A 64 6.61 -11.78 -2.40
CA ALA A 64 5.65 -11.03 -3.21
C ALA A 64 4.59 -10.30 -2.39
N VAL A 65 4.25 -10.78 -1.20
CA VAL A 65 3.32 -10.06 -0.31
C VAL A 65 3.97 -8.87 0.40
N ARG A 66 5.31 -8.76 0.47
CA ARG A 66 5.96 -7.68 1.23
C ARG A 66 5.68 -6.29 0.65
N PRO A 67 5.83 -6.05 -0.68
CA PRO A 67 5.56 -4.74 -1.25
C PRO A 67 4.12 -4.24 -1.04
N PRO A 68 3.05 -5.00 -1.35
CA PRO A 68 1.69 -4.51 -1.12
C PRO A 68 1.37 -4.28 0.36
N ARG A 69 1.95 -5.06 1.29
CA ARG A 69 1.87 -4.75 2.74
C ARG A 69 2.53 -3.41 3.07
N GLY A 70 3.69 -3.12 2.49
CA GLY A 70 4.35 -1.83 2.62
C GLY A 70 3.54 -0.67 2.04
N ILE A 71 2.73 -0.90 1.00
CA ILE A 71 1.80 0.11 0.47
C ILE A 71 0.73 0.45 1.49
N VAL A 72 0.18 -0.55 2.22
CA VAL A 72 -0.78 -0.31 3.31
C VAL A 72 -0.15 0.57 4.41
N ASP A 73 1.10 0.29 4.80
CA ASP A 73 1.83 1.11 5.78
C ASP A 73 2.09 2.54 5.31
N ALA A 74 2.55 2.69 4.06
CA ALA A 74 2.82 4.00 3.48
C ALA A 74 1.54 4.84 3.33
N ALA A 75 0.44 4.20 2.94
CA ALA A 75 -0.86 4.83 2.80
C ALA A 75 -1.41 5.35 4.13
N GLU A 76 -1.28 4.59 5.23
CA GLU A 76 -1.70 5.09 6.55
C GLU A 76 -0.95 6.37 6.94
N ARG A 77 0.38 6.39 6.74
CA ARG A 77 1.21 7.58 7.00
C ARG A 77 0.82 8.75 6.10
N ALA A 78 0.49 8.47 4.84
CA ALA A 78 0.01 9.50 3.91
C ALA A 78 -1.35 10.08 4.33
N LEU A 79 -2.26 9.25 4.87
CA LEU A 79 -3.54 9.71 5.41
C LEU A 79 -3.34 10.59 6.65
N ASP A 80 -2.40 10.24 7.54
CA ASP A 80 -2.06 11.07 8.69
C ASP A 80 -1.52 12.43 8.28
N LEU A 81 -0.64 12.47 7.27
CA LEU A 81 -0.14 13.72 6.69
C LEU A 81 -1.26 14.55 6.05
N ALA A 82 -2.10 13.91 5.23
CA ALA A 82 -3.22 14.58 4.57
C ALA A 82 -4.19 15.19 5.59
N GLU A 83 -4.48 14.50 6.69
CA GLU A 83 -5.33 15.00 7.77
C GLU A 83 -4.70 16.20 8.49
N ARG A 84 -3.40 16.16 8.81
CA ARG A 84 -2.69 17.32 9.38
C ARG A 84 -2.71 18.52 8.45
N VAL A 85 -2.49 18.30 7.15
CA VAL A 85 -2.56 19.37 6.14
C VAL A 85 -3.99 19.94 6.10
N LEU A 86 -5.03 19.10 6.11
CA LEU A 86 -6.43 19.54 6.12
C LEU A 86 -6.79 20.40 7.33
N ASP A 87 -6.36 20.01 8.53
CA ASP A 87 -6.64 20.76 9.76
C ASP A 87 -5.96 22.14 9.77
N ALA A 88 -4.84 22.26 9.05
CA ALA A 88 -4.09 23.51 8.91
C ALA A 88 -4.38 24.25 7.58
N ALA A 89 -5.22 23.70 6.69
CA ALA A 89 -5.23 24.04 5.27
C ALA A 89 -5.74 25.45 4.97
N ASN A 90 -5.03 26.12 4.06
CA ASN A 90 -5.57 27.19 3.23
C ASN A 90 -6.53 26.57 2.19
N PRO A 91 -7.74 27.10 1.96
CA PRO A 91 -8.66 26.61 0.92
C PRO A 91 -8.02 26.38 -0.45
N ASN A 92 -6.95 27.12 -0.78
CA ASN A 92 -6.24 27.00 -2.06
C ASN A 92 -5.50 25.66 -2.27
N VAL A 93 -5.27 24.84 -1.24
CA VAL A 93 -4.56 23.55 -1.38
C VAL A 93 -5.48 22.33 -1.37
N LEU A 94 -6.80 22.54 -1.27
CA LEU A 94 -7.78 21.47 -1.17
C LEU A 94 -7.79 20.55 -2.41
N SER A 95 -7.54 21.08 -3.60
CA SER A 95 -7.44 20.27 -4.82
C SER A 95 -6.27 19.29 -4.79
N ASP A 96 -5.10 19.73 -4.29
CA ASP A 96 -3.90 18.91 -4.23
C ASP A 96 -4.05 17.82 -3.17
N VAL A 97 -4.61 18.16 -2.02
CA VAL A 97 -4.95 17.18 -0.98
C VAL A 97 -5.98 16.17 -1.47
N GLY A 98 -7.00 16.63 -2.21
CA GLY A 98 -7.99 15.76 -2.82
C GLY A 98 -7.38 14.78 -3.83
N ALA A 99 -6.46 15.25 -4.66
CA ALA A 99 -5.73 14.40 -5.60
C ALA A 99 -4.87 13.36 -4.86
N ALA A 100 -4.12 13.78 -3.85
CA ALA A 100 -3.29 12.89 -3.04
C ALA A 100 -4.13 11.78 -2.36
N LEU A 101 -5.25 12.15 -1.73
CA LEU A 101 -6.18 11.19 -1.10
C LEU A 101 -6.79 10.23 -2.12
N GLY A 102 -7.10 10.69 -3.34
CA GLY A 102 -7.56 9.83 -4.43
C GLY A 102 -6.52 8.78 -4.83
N CYS A 103 -5.25 9.18 -4.95
CA CYS A 103 -4.15 8.27 -5.23
C CYS A 103 -3.94 7.26 -4.08
N VAL A 104 -3.95 7.72 -2.83
CA VAL A 104 -3.80 6.85 -1.65
C VAL A 104 -4.92 5.81 -1.60
N ARG A 105 -6.17 6.24 -1.82
CA ARG A 105 -7.32 5.34 -1.88
C ARG A 105 -7.16 4.28 -2.97
N GLY A 106 -6.77 4.68 -4.17
CA GLY A 106 -6.51 3.75 -5.27
C GLY A 106 -5.38 2.76 -4.98
N GLY A 107 -4.29 3.24 -4.38
CA GLY A 107 -3.15 2.42 -3.96
C GLY A 107 -3.53 1.37 -2.89
N LEU A 108 -4.34 1.76 -1.90
CA LEU A 108 -4.86 0.84 -0.89
C LEU A 108 -5.73 -0.26 -1.51
N THR A 109 -6.65 0.11 -2.42
CA THR A 109 -7.48 -0.87 -3.13
C THR A 109 -6.63 -1.82 -3.96
N ALA A 110 -5.62 -1.32 -4.68
CA ALA A 110 -4.71 -2.16 -5.45
C ALA A 110 -3.92 -3.11 -4.54
N ALA A 111 -3.38 -2.61 -3.43
CA ALA A 111 -2.63 -3.43 -2.46
C ALA A 111 -3.49 -4.54 -1.85
N ALA A 112 -4.73 -4.23 -1.46
CA ALA A 112 -5.67 -5.22 -0.92
C ALA A 112 -5.92 -6.36 -1.91
N VAL A 113 -6.30 -6.03 -3.15
CA VAL A 113 -6.56 -7.03 -4.19
C VAL A 113 -5.30 -7.85 -4.50
N THR A 114 -4.13 -7.22 -4.60
CA THR A 114 -2.87 -7.96 -4.81
C THR A 114 -2.58 -8.91 -3.65
N LEU A 115 -2.80 -8.51 -2.40
CA LEU A 115 -2.64 -9.38 -1.23
C LEU A 115 -3.60 -10.57 -1.28
N GLU A 116 -4.88 -10.33 -1.59
CA GLU A 116 -5.89 -11.37 -1.70
C GLU A 116 -5.54 -12.43 -2.76
N THR A 117 -5.01 -12.00 -3.91
CA THR A 117 -4.59 -12.93 -4.97
C THR A 117 -3.46 -13.88 -4.54
N ASN A 118 -2.64 -13.46 -3.57
CA ASN A 118 -1.57 -14.27 -3.01
C ASN A 118 -2.03 -15.20 -1.87
N LEU A 119 -3.20 -14.97 -1.26
CA LEU A 119 -3.73 -15.80 -0.18
C LEU A 119 -4.04 -17.23 -0.63
N GLY A 120 -4.70 -17.38 -1.79
CA GLY A 120 -5.13 -18.70 -2.30
C GLY A 120 -3.99 -19.74 -2.42
N PRO A 121 -2.83 -19.40 -3.01
CA PRO A 121 -1.71 -20.34 -3.12
C PRO A 121 -0.78 -20.37 -1.91
N LEU A 122 -0.91 -19.47 -0.93
CA LEU A 122 -0.07 -19.41 0.27
C LEU A 122 -0.47 -20.51 1.26
N ARG A 123 0.52 -21.13 1.91
CA ARG A 123 0.32 -22.22 2.88
C ARG A 123 0.90 -21.96 4.26
N ASP A 124 1.67 -20.87 4.41
CA ASP A 124 2.14 -20.44 5.72
C ASP A 124 0.99 -19.76 6.46
N GLU A 125 0.37 -20.46 7.40
CA GLU A 125 -0.80 -19.99 8.17
C GLU A 125 -0.52 -18.70 8.94
N GLY A 126 0.72 -18.52 9.43
CA GLY A 126 1.12 -17.33 10.17
C GLY A 126 1.18 -16.12 9.25
N LEU A 127 1.82 -16.28 8.09
CA LEU A 127 1.85 -15.23 7.07
C LEU A 127 0.46 -14.97 6.48
N GLU A 128 -0.35 -16.00 6.27
CA GLU A 128 -1.73 -15.87 5.80
C GLU A 128 -2.56 -14.99 6.74
N GLY A 129 -2.50 -15.23 8.06
CA GLY A 129 -3.19 -14.41 9.04
C GLY A 129 -2.74 -12.95 9.04
N ILE A 130 -1.44 -12.72 8.86
CA ILE A 130 -0.88 -11.37 8.71
C ILE A 130 -1.43 -10.70 7.44
N VAL A 131 -1.40 -11.38 6.30
CA VAL A 131 -1.89 -10.84 5.01
C VAL A 131 -3.38 -10.51 5.10
N ARG A 132 -4.21 -11.36 5.71
CA ARG A 132 -5.64 -11.05 5.93
C ARG A 132 -5.83 -9.81 6.82
N THR A 133 -5.02 -9.67 7.86
CA THR A 133 -5.05 -8.48 8.73
C THR A 133 -4.70 -7.21 7.95
N ASP A 134 -3.74 -7.29 7.03
CA ASP A 134 -3.35 -6.19 6.17
C ASP A 134 -4.44 -5.83 5.15
N VAL A 135 -5.17 -6.82 4.59
CA VAL A 135 -6.35 -6.58 3.74
C VAL A 135 -7.44 -5.85 4.52
N ASP A 136 -7.81 -6.35 5.71
CA ASP A 136 -8.82 -5.69 6.55
C ASP A 136 -8.39 -4.26 6.94
N ARG A 137 -7.09 -4.05 7.16
CA ARG A 137 -6.54 -2.71 7.43
C ARG A 137 -6.64 -1.82 6.20
N ALA A 138 -6.34 -2.32 5.01
CA ALA A 138 -6.47 -1.57 3.78
C ALA A 138 -7.91 -1.08 3.57
N ASP A 139 -8.92 -1.93 3.80
CA ASP A 139 -10.34 -1.55 3.69
C ASP A 139 -10.75 -0.45 4.68
N ARG A 140 -10.28 -0.55 5.93
CA ARG A 140 -10.51 0.52 6.92
C ARG A 140 -9.85 1.83 6.49
N LEU A 141 -8.65 1.77 5.92
CA LEU A 141 -7.94 2.96 5.43
C LEU A 141 -8.60 3.55 4.17
N VAL A 142 -9.19 2.72 3.29
CA VAL A 142 -10.02 3.19 2.17
C VAL A 142 -11.21 3.98 2.68
N ALA A 143 -11.92 3.47 3.68
CA ALA A 143 -13.04 4.19 4.31
C ALA A 143 -12.58 5.50 4.96
N ARG A 144 -11.39 5.53 5.59
CA ARG A 144 -10.80 6.77 6.12
C ARG A 144 -10.48 7.77 5.00
N ALA A 145 -9.89 7.31 3.90
CA ALA A 145 -9.60 8.15 2.74
C ALA A 145 -10.89 8.77 2.16
N ASP A 146 -11.97 7.99 2.06
CA ASP A 146 -13.28 8.47 1.61
C ASP A 146 -13.87 9.53 2.55
N ALA A 147 -13.74 9.35 3.87
CA ALA A 147 -14.15 10.37 4.84
C ALA A 147 -13.36 11.68 4.69
N LEU A 148 -12.03 11.60 4.51
CA LEU A 148 -11.20 12.78 4.29
C LEU A 148 -11.52 13.48 2.94
N LEU A 149 -11.79 12.71 1.88
CA LEU A 149 -12.27 13.25 0.61
C LEU A 149 -13.62 13.98 0.75
N GLY A 150 -14.51 13.47 1.60
CA GLY A 150 -15.75 14.17 1.97
C GLY A 150 -15.48 15.55 2.58
N ARG A 151 -14.52 15.63 3.51
CA ARG A 151 -14.09 16.90 4.12
C ARG A 151 -13.50 17.87 3.10
N VAL A 152 -12.71 17.38 2.15
CA VAL A 152 -12.14 18.20 1.05
C VAL A 152 -13.24 18.79 0.17
N ARG A 153 -14.27 18.01 -0.14
CA ARG A 153 -15.31 18.40 -1.10
C ARG A 153 -16.39 19.31 -0.50
N ALA A 154 -16.70 19.17 0.79
CA ALA A 154 -17.78 19.92 1.44
C ALA A 154 -17.71 21.45 1.23
N PRO A 155 -16.54 22.12 1.31
CA PRO A 155 -16.42 23.56 1.05
C PRO A 155 -16.50 23.95 -0.43
N VAL A 156 -16.29 23.01 -1.38
CA VAL A 156 -16.27 23.28 -2.82
C VAL A 156 -17.66 23.19 -3.43
N THR A 157 -18.52 22.34 -2.86
CA THR A 157 -19.89 22.11 -3.33
C THR A 157 -20.96 22.91 -2.59
N GLY A 158 -20.55 23.70 -1.57
CA GLY A 158 -21.43 24.50 -0.71
C GLY A 158 -21.59 25.94 -1.18
#